data_AF-A0A2W4WZ40-F1
#
_entry.id   AF-A0A2W4WZ40-F1
#
_cell.length_a   1.000
_cell.length_b   1.000
_cell.length_c   1.000
_cell.angle_alpha   90.00
_cell.angle_beta   90.00
_cell.angle_gamma   90.00
#
_symmetry.space_group_name_H-M   'P 1'
#
loop_
_entity.id
_entity.type
_entity.pdbx_description
1 polymer ?
#
loop_
_entity_poly.entity_id
_entity_poly.type
_entity_poly.pdbx_seq_one_letter_code
_entity_poly.pdbx_strand_id
1 'polypeptide(L)'
;MASANLTGLTDDFTGNSDVQSCDVQSGYCLDANKVQTALLLNAAELGILPAFRQIQPRFDVHVFECLASTNTQLWRMIAAGAGAGTVLIAQRQSCGRGQRGRVWQSEPGGLYLSLALEPDWSVTNGAQLTYLSAWGIATAMNNLGLPIQIKWPNDLFFEGKKLGGILTETKLAGATGTDGIPGDSPHIKQAVIGVGINWHNPVPETGITLMKILERVPEGTAHHTVDCLEGLAAVALKGILQGVFFYQQVGRQVFMKRYHDLLTPASKIASLKELTDRNACG
;
A
#
# COMPACT_ATOMS: atom_id res chain seq x y z
N MET A 1 -10.55 -21.80 11.85
CA MET A 1 -9.37 -22.53 12.35
C MET A 1 -8.89 -23.46 11.25
N ALA A 2 -7.73 -23.16 10.67
CA ALA A 2 -6.91 -24.12 9.93
C ALA A 2 -5.47 -23.60 10.07
N SER A 3 -4.69 -24.19 10.98
CA SER A 3 -3.27 -23.86 11.16
C SER A 3 -2.46 -24.70 10.19
N ALA A 4 -1.95 -24.08 9.13
CA ALA A 4 -0.90 -24.69 8.33
C ALA A 4 0.45 -24.31 8.94
N ASN A 5 1.14 -25.30 9.52
CA ASN A 5 2.53 -25.18 9.97
C ASN A 5 3.40 -24.90 8.74
N LEU A 6 3.96 -23.69 8.67
CA LEU A 6 4.89 -23.23 7.63
C LEU A 6 6.24 -22.89 8.27
N THR A 7 6.86 -23.86 8.95
CA THR A 7 8.20 -23.72 9.56
C THR A 7 9.32 -24.18 8.62
N GLY A 8 9.17 -24.06 7.29
CA GLY A 8 10.13 -24.65 6.34
C GLY A 8 10.38 -23.91 5.03
N LEU A 9 10.08 -22.61 4.93
CA LEU A 9 10.25 -21.86 3.66
C LEU A 9 11.07 -20.55 3.79
N THR A 10 11.82 -20.35 4.87
CA THR A 10 12.50 -19.06 5.10
C THR A 10 13.78 -18.84 4.29
N ASP A 11 14.35 -19.88 3.64
CA ASP A 11 15.72 -19.77 3.13
C ASP A 11 15.87 -19.77 1.59
N ASP A 12 14.82 -20.04 0.81
CA ASP A 12 14.98 -20.31 -0.64
C ASP A 12 14.64 -19.15 -1.60
N PHE A 13 14.14 -18.00 -1.14
CA PHE A 13 13.73 -16.89 -2.03
C PHE A 13 14.83 -15.86 -2.34
N THR A 14 16.01 -15.99 -1.72
CA THR A 14 17.15 -15.07 -1.94
C THR A 14 17.98 -15.41 -3.17
N GLY A 15 17.76 -16.58 -3.78
CA GLY A 15 18.61 -17.14 -4.85
C GLY A 15 18.37 -16.63 -6.28
N ASN A 16 17.83 -15.43 -6.50
CA ASN A 16 17.54 -14.94 -7.86
C ASN A 16 18.17 -13.57 -8.18
N SER A 17 18.71 -13.46 -9.38
CA SER A 17 19.75 -12.55 -9.90
C SER A 17 19.45 -11.03 -9.94
N ASP A 18 18.47 -10.53 -9.19
CA ASP A 18 18.04 -9.13 -9.24
C ASP A 18 18.30 -8.35 -7.94
N VAL A 19 18.92 -8.97 -6.94
CA VAL A 19 19.53 -8.26 -5.81
C VAL A 19 20.78 -7.56 -6.34
N GLN A 20 20.61 -6.31 -6.79
CA GLN A 20 21.73 -5.49 -7.23
C GLN A 20 22.49 -5.00 -6.00
N SER A 21 23.78 -5.31 -5.89
CA SER A 21 24.66 -4.63 -4.94
C SER A 21 24.68 -3.15 -5.27
N CYS A 22 24.07 -2.33 -4.43
CA CYS A 22 24.20 -0.88 -4.49
C CYS A 22 24.95 -0.44 -3.25
N ASP A 23 25.86 0.51 -3.39
CA ASP A 23 26.61 1.09 -2.28
C ASP A 23 25.67 1.99 -1.45
N VAL A 24 24.77 1.38 -0.66
CA VAL A 24 23.82 2.09 0.19
C VAL A 24 24.52 2.45 1.50
N GLN A 25 25.42 3.44 1.45
CA GLN A 25 25.95 4.08 2.66
C GLN A 25 24.94 5.11 3.19
N SER A 26 23.73 4.69 3.56
CA SER A 26 22.70 5.61 4.06
C SER A 26 22.30 5.28 5.50
N GLY A 27 22.10 6.30 6.33
CA GLY A 27 21.56 6.16 7.70
C GLY A 27 20.08 5.76 7.77
N TYR A 28 19.48 5.30 6.66
CA TYR A 28 18.05 4.96 6.55
C TYR A 28 17.82 3.44 6.42
N CYS A 29 18.66 2.63 7.05
CA CYS A 29 18.58 1.17 6.99
C CYS A 29 17.28 0.65 7.61
N LEU A 30 16.43 0.06 6.78
CA LEU A 30 15.25 -0.69 7.18
C LEU A 30 15.63 -2.09 7.66
N ASP A 31 15.01 -2.55 8.73
CA ASP A 31 15.19 -3.90 9.26
C ASP A 31 13.86 -4.66 9.34
N ALA A 32 13.82 -5.87 8.81
CA ALA A 32 12.60 -6.68 8.76
C ALA A 32 12.03 -7.00 10.15
N ASN A 33 12.89 -7.26 11.15
CA ASN A 33 12.47 -7.53 12.52
C ASN A 33 11.92 -6.27 13.20
N LYS A 34 12.49 -5.09 12.92
CA LYS A 34 11.95 -3.81 13.39
C LYS A 34 10.61 -3.49 12.77
N VAL A 35 10.39 -3.79 11.48
CA VAL A 35 9.06 -3.69 10.85
C VAL A 35 8.07 -4.63 11.53
N GLN A 36 8.46 -5.88 11.80
CA GLN A 36 7.61 -6.83 12.53
C GLN A 36 7.28 -6.33 13.95
N THR A 37 8.25 -5.75 14.65
CA THR A 37 8.05 -5.14 15.97
C THR A 37 7.08 -3.96 15.89
N ALA A 38 7.23 -3.09 14.88
CA ALA A 38 6.32 -1.97 14.65
C ALA A 38 4.89 -2.43 14.34
N LEU A 39 4.72 -3.57 13.65
CA LEU A 39 3.41 -4.16 13.39
C LEU A 39 2.70 -4.66 14.67
N LEU A 40 3.44 -4.90 15.75
CA LEU A 40 2.93 -5.28 17.07
C LEU A 40 2.55 -4.09 17.96
N LEU A 41 2.86 -2.86 17.54
CA LEU A 41 2.40 -1.65 18.25
C LEU A 41 0.89 -1.65 18.42
N ASN A 42 0.42 -0.92 19.43
CA ASN A 42 -1.00 -0.77 19.66
C ASN A 42 -1.64 -0.20 18.39
N ALA A 43 -2.70 -0.84 17.88
CA ALA A 43 -3.33 -0.39 16.64
C ALA A 43 -3.83 1.07 16.70
N ALA A 44 -4.11 1.61 17.90
CA ALA A 44 -4.38 3.03 18.09
C ALA A 44 -3.16 3.93 17.78
N GLU A 45 -1.95 3.49 18.15
CA GLU A 45 -0.68 4.20 17.86
C GLU A 45 -0.33 4.16 16.37
N LEU A 46 -0.90 3.22 15.62
CA LEU A 46 -0.82 3.13 14.16
C LEU A 46 -1.97 3.90 13.45
N GLY A 47 -2.80 4.63 14.19
CA GLY A 47 -3.90 5.42 13.65
C GLY A 47 -5.11 4.60 13.18
N ILE A 48 -5.17 3.31 13.53
CA ILE A 48 -6.22 2.41 13.06
C ILE A 48 -7.53 2.68 13.82
N LEU A 49 -8.62 2.75 13.06
CA LEU A 49 -9.97 2.97 13.55
C LEU A 49 -10.35 1.92 14.59
N PRO A 50 -11.08 2.29 15.66
CA PRO A 50 -11.43 1.38 16.75
C PRO A 50 -11.99 0.03 16.31
N ALA A 51 -12.85 0.01 15.28
CA ALA A 51 -13.49 -1.19 14.75
C ALA A 51 -12.49 -2.24 14.20
N PHE A 52 -11.28 -1.82 13.79
CA PHE A 52 -10.30 -2.70 13.15
C PHE A 52 -9.07 -2.96 14.01
N ARG A 53 -9.01 -2.43 15.24
CA ARG A 53 -7.85 -2.58 16.14
C ARG A 53 -7.58 -4.02 16.59
N GLN A 54 -8.63 -4.85 16.59
CA GLN A 54 -8.53 -6.27 16.96
C GLN A 54 -7.99 -7.14 15.82
N ILE A 55 -7.88 -6.60 14.61
CA ILE A 55 -7.40 -7.35 13.45
C ILE A 55 -5.88 -7.45 13.54
N GLN A 56 -5.39 -8.68 13.65
CA GLN A 56 -3.97 -9.01 13.67
C GLN A 56 -3.61 -9.83 12.44
N PRO A 57 -3.37 -9.16 11.29
CA PRO A 57 -2.93 -9.84 10.08
C PRO A 57 -1.53 -10.43 10.29
N ARG A 58 -1.25 -11.57 9.66
CA ARG A 58 0.11 -12.09 9.55
C ARG A 58 0.76 -11.48 8.32
N PHE A 59 1.86 -10.77 8.53
CA PHE A 59 2.73 -10.30 7.45
C PHE A 59 4.02 -11.10 7.45
N ASP A 60 4.46 -11.52 6.27
CA ASP A 60 5.76 -12.12 6.04
C ASP A 60 6.66 -11.08 5.36
N VAL A 61 7.53 -10.43 6.14
CA VAL A 61 8.24 -9.21 5.74
C VAL A 61 9.65 -9.54 5.25
N HIS A 62 9.94 -9.14 4.01
CA HIS A 62 11.23 -9.27 3.36
C HIS A 62 11.77 -7.87 3.03
N VAL A 63 12.97 -7.55 3.49
CA VAL A 63 13.62 -6.26 3.24
C VAL A 63 14.84 -6.46 2.33
N PHE A 64 14.96 -5.62 1.31
CA PHE A 64 16.05 -5.63 0.35
C PHE A 64 16.75 -4.27 0.31
N GLU A 65 18.06 -4.26 0.09
CA GLU A 65 18.80 -3.01 -0.11
C GLU A 65 18.38 -2.33 -1.42
N CYS A 66 18.39 -3.07 -2.52
CA CYS A 66 17.99 -2.57 -3.82
C CYS A 66 17.24 -3.64 -4.62
N LEU A 67 16.19 -3.22 -5.31
CA LEU A 67 15.45 -4.02 -6.28
C LEU A 67 15.19 -3.19 -7.55
N ALA A 68 14.92 -3.84 -8.69
CA ALA A 68 14.38 -3.12 -9.83
C ALA A 68 13.01 -2.49 -9.47
N SER A 69 12.11 -3.28 -8.90
CA SER A 69 10.86 -2.79 -8.32
C SER A 69 10.28 -3.81 -7.35
N THR A 70 9.77 -3.37 -6.20
CA THR A 70 9.13 -4.22 -5.19
C THR A 70 7.92 -4.96 -5.75
N ASN A 71 7.08 -4.30 -6.57
CA ASN A 71 5.95 -4.96 -7.24
C ASN A 71 6.41 -6.10 -8.16
N THR A 72 7.45 -5.84 -8.96
CA THR A 72 7.98 -6.84 -9.91
C THR A 72 8.51 -8.05 -9.17
N GLN A 73 9.29 -7.81 -8.12
CA GLN A 73 9.87 -8.88 -7.33
C GLN A 73 8.79 -9.66 -6.58
N LEU A 74 7.76 -9.00 -6.06
CA LEU A 74 6.68 -9.68 -5.35
C LEU A 74 5.87 -10.58 -6.29
N TRP A 75 5.61 -10.17 -7.53
CA TRP A 75 4.98 -11.06 -8.51
C TRP A 75 5.80 -12.32 -8.81
N ARG A 76 7.13 -12.21 -8.81
CA ARG A 76 8.01 -13.39 -8.98
C ARG A 76 7.96 -14.30 -7.77
N MET A 77 8.00 -13.74 -6.56
CA MET A 77 7.84 -14.52 -5.33
C MET A 77 6.49 -15.23 -5.30
N ILE A 78 5.41 -14.56 -5.70
CA ILE A 78 4.08 -15.18 -5.85
C ILE A 78 4.11 -16.33 -6.87
N ALA A 79 4.77 -16.14 -8.02
CA ALA A 79 4.93 -17.20 -9.02
C ALA A 79 5.75 -18.39 -8.50
N ALA A 80 6.65 -18.14 -7.55
CA ALA A 80 7.45 -19.15 -6.85
C ALA A 80 6.75 -19.73 -5.59
N GLY A 81 5.50 -19.34 -5.31
CA GLY A 81 4.68 -19.93 -4.24
C GLY A 81 4.46 -19.05 -3.01
N ALA A 82 4.94 -17.80 -2.99
CA ALA A 82 4.61 -16.86 -1.92
C ALA A 82 3.11 -16.52 -1.92
N GLY A 83 2.49 -16.54 -0.73
CA GLY A 83 1.04 -16.36 -0.56
C GLY A 83 0.63 -14.95 -0.12
N ALA A 84 -0.67 -14.79 0.16
CA ALA A 84 -1.21 -13.58 0.78
C ALA A 84 -0.49 -13.21 2.08
N GLY A 85 -0.29 -11.91 2.31
CA GLY A 85 0.44 -11.40 3.47
C GLY A 85 1.95 -11.29 3.27
N THR A 86 2.50 -11.76 2.14
CA THR A 86 3.91 -11.50 1.78
C THR A 86 4.11 -10.01 1.53
N VAL A 87 5.12 -9.43 2.17
CA VAL A 87 5.49 -8.01 2.09
C VAL A 87 6.93 -7.89 1.63
N LEU A 88 7.16 -7.06 0.62
CA LEU A 88 8.51 -6.67 0.20
C LEU A 88 8.70 -5.20 0.46
N ILE A 89 9.87 -4.85 1.01
CA ILE A 89 10.29 -3.47 1.17
C ILE A 89 11.70 -3.35 0.59
N ALA A 90 11.94 -2.31 -0.21
CA ALA A 90 13.27 -2.00 -0.71
C ALA A 90 13.75 -0.66 -0.15
N GLN A 91 15.03 -0.54 0.21
CA GLN A 91 15.61 0.77 0.56
C GLN A 91 15.75 1.66 -0.69
N ARG A 92 15.95 1.04 -1.85
CA ARG A 92 16.04 1.72 -3.16
C ARG A 92 15.34 0.91 -4.24
N GLN A 93 14.76 1.59 -5.25
CA GLN A 93 14.36 0.94 -6.51
C GLN A 93 15.07 1.56 -7.72
N SER A 94 15.73 0.75 -8.54
CA SER A 94 16.38 1.24 -9.78
C SER A 94 15.40 1.48 -10.93
N CYS A 95 14.25 0.79 -10.92
CA CYS A 95 13.19 0.87 -11.92
C CYS A 95 11.81 1.05 -11.26
N GLY A 96 11.73 1.91 -10.22
CA GLY A 96 10.49 2.20 -9.51
C GLY A 96 9.36 2.63 -10.45
N ARG A 97 8.16 2.05 -10.27
CA ARG A 97 7.02 2.24 -11.17
C ARG A 97 5.87 2.99 -10.51
N GLY A 98 5.26 3.89 -11.27
CA GLY A 98 3.98 4.52 -10.98
C GLY A 98 2.92 4.11 -12.00
N GLN A 99 1.70 4.63 -11.83
CA GLN A 99 0.62 4.38 -12.77
C GLN A 99 0.92 4.92 -14.18
N ARG A 100 0.31 4.30 -15.20
CA ARG A 100 0.40 4.70 -16.61
C ARG A 100 1.86 4.79 -17.12
N GLY A 101 2.72 3.88 -16.65
CA GLY A 101 4.12 3.78 -17.08
C GLY A 101 5.05 4.88 -16.56
N ARG A 102 4.60 5.73 -15.65
CA ARG A 102 5.46 6.77 -15.04
C ARG A 102 6.51 6.13 -14.14
N VAL A 103 7.66 6.77 -14.02
CA VAL A 103 8.71 6.37 -13.08
C VAL A 103 8.41 6.92 -11.69
N TRP A 104 8.60 6.08 -10.66
CA TRP A 104 8.60 6.49 -9.26
C TRP A 104 10.04 6.59 -8.76
N GLN A 105 10.53 7.80 -8.52
CA GLN A 105 11.87 8.02 -7.98
C GLN A 105 11.98 7.39 -6.59
N SER A 106 12.93 6.47 -6.44
CA SER A 106 13.00 5.59 -5.27
C SER A 106 14.40 5.57 -4.67
N GLU A 107 14.95 6.75 -4.36
CA GLU A 107 16.25 6.88 -3.70
C GLU A 107 16.15 6.59 -2.19
N PRO A 108 17.25 6.19 -1.52
CA PRO A 108 17.23 5.90 -0.08
C PRO A 108 16.56 7.00 0.76
N GLY A 109 15.82 6.57 1.79
CA GLY A 109 15.06 7.46 2.66
C GLY A 109 13.58 7.63 2.30
N GLY A 110 13.04 6.83 1.38
CA GLY A 110 11.59 6.71 1.17
C GLY A 110 11.08 5.32 1.55
N LEU A 111 9.77 5.18 1.76
CA LEU A 111 9.13 3.88 1.92
C LEU A 111 8.73 3.35 0.55
N TYR A 112 9.29 2.21 0.15
CA TYR A 112 8.93 1.49 -1.08
C TYR A 112 8.51 0.09 -0.70
N LEU A 113 7.20 -0.15 -0.66
CA LEU A 113 6.60 -1.35 -0.10
C LEU A 113 5.64 -1.99 -1.10
N SER A 114 5.57 -3.32 -1.13
CA SER A 114 4.54 -4.06 -1.87
C SER A 114 3.95 -5.15 -0.99
N LEU A 115 2.61 -5.29 -1.02
CA LEU A 115 1.85 -6.30 -0.28
C LEU A 115 1.11 -7.23 -1.24
N ALA A 116 1.24 -8.53 -1.03
CA ALA A 116 0.49 -9.57 -1.73
C ALA A 116 -0.85 -9.82 -1.04
N LEU A 117 -1.94 -9.79 -1.79
CA LEU A 117 -3.27 -10.15 -1.34
C LEU A 117 -3.88 -11.21 -2.26
N GLU A 118 -4.66 -12.10 -1.67
CA GLU A 118 -5.53 -13.04 -2.39
C GLU A 118 -6.97 -12.75 -1.97
N PRO A 119 -7.60 -11.72 -2.57
CA PRO A 119 -8.95 -11.32 -2.19
C PRO A 119 -9.95 -12.40 -2.60
N ASP A 120 -10.61 -13.03 -1.63
CA ASP A 120 -11.72 -13.99 -1.83
C ASP A 120 -13.10 -13.31 -1.89
N TRP A 121 -13.12 -11.98 -1.83
CA TRP A 121 -14.30 -11.14 -1.71
C TRP A 121 -14.64 -10.38 -2.99
N SER A 122 -15.83 -9.78 -3.03
CA SER A 122 -16.48 -9.10 -4.17
C SER A 122 -15.80 -7.82 -4.67
N VAL A 123 -14.47 -7.74 -4.61
CA VAL A 123 -13.69 -6.68 -5.21
C VAL A 123 -13.57 -6.97 -6.71
N THR A 124 -14.23 -6.15 -7.51
CA THR A 124 -14.46 -6.46 -8.94
C THR A 124 -13.35 -5.99 -9.87
N ASN A 125 -12.42 -5.14 -9.41
CA ASN A 125 -11.26 -4.70 -10.19
C ASN A 125 -10.16 -4.06 -9.32
N GLY A 126 -8.93 -4.01 -9.84
CA GLY A 126 -7.76 -3.45 -9.13
C GLY A 126 -7.82 -1.95 -8.85
N ALA A 127 -8.63 -1.18 -9.60
CA ALA A 127 -8.83 0.24 -9.31
C ALA A 127 -9.55 0.43 -7.96
N GLN A 128 -10.42 -0.50 -7.59
CA GLN A 128 -11.05 -0.52 -6.28
C GLN A 128 -10.03 -0.68 -5.15
N LEU A 129 -9.20 -1.73 -5.18
CA LEU A 129 -8.14 -1.92 -4.19
C LEU A 129 -7.24 -0.69 -4.04
N THR A 130 -6.98 0.00 -5.15
CA THR A 130 -6.17 1.22 -5.15
C THR A 130 -6.78 2.33 -4.29
N TYR A 131 -8.05 2.68 -4.52
CA TYR A 131 -8.69 3.75 -3.72
C TYR A 131 -9.01 3.29 -2.29
N LEU A 132 -9.29 2.00 -2.07
CA LEU A 132 -9.45 1.45 -0.72
C LEU A 132 -8.16 1.63 0.10
N SER A 133 -7.02 1.28 -0.50
CA SER A 133 -5.70 1.43 0.11
C SER A 133 -5.35 2.88 0.39
N ALA A 134 -5.56 3.76 -0.60
CA ALA A 134 -5.30 5.19 -0.45
C ALA A 134 -6.08 5.80 0.72
N TRP A 135 -7.37 5.45 0.84
CA TRP A 135 -8.20 5.90 1.95
C TRP A 135 -7.75 5.36 3.29
N GLY A 136 -7.53 4.05 3.37
CA GLY A 136 -7.17 3.42 4.64
C GLY A 136 -5.85 3.94 5.20
N ILE A 137 -4.85 4.17 4.35
CA ILE A 137 -3.56 4.80 4.71
C ILE A 137 -3.78 6.26 5.11
N ALA A 138 -4.47 7.06 4.30
CA ALA A 138 -4.71 8.46 4.61
C ALA A 138 -5.50 8.63 5.92
N THR A 139 -6.52 7.80 6.17
CA THR A 139 -7.29 7.81 7.43
C THR A 139 -6.40 7.46 8.62
N ALA A 140 -5.51 6.46 8.49
CA ALA A 140 -4.57 6.14 9.56
C ALA A 140 -3.64 7.32 9.86
N MET A 141 -3.05 7.94 8.85
CA MET A 141 -2.20 9.13 9.02
C MET A 141 -2.97 10.33 9.59
N ASN A 142 -4.22 10.56 9.18
CA ASN A 142 -5.07 11.61 9.75
C ASN A 142 -5.37 11.39 11.24
N ASN A 143 -5.60 10.15 11.66
CA ASN A 143 -5.78 9.82 13.08
C ASN A 143 -4.48 9.99 13.90
N LEU A 144 -3.34 10.02 13.22
CA LEU A 144 -2.03 10.38 13.77
C LEU A 144 -1.76 11.90 13.77
N GLY A 145 -2.75 12.72 13.38
CA GLY A 145 -2.62 14.18 13.35
C GLY A 145 -2.03 14.74 12.06
N LEU A 146 -1.79 13.90 11.04
CA LEU A 146 -1.24 14.33 9.75
C LEU A 146 -2.39 14.57 8.75
N PRO A 147 -2.67 15.81 8.32
CA PRO A 147 -3.84 16.14 7.51
C PRO A 147 -3.66 15.74 6.03
N ILE A 148 -3.56 14.43 5.77
CA ILE A 148 -3.31 13.85 4.46
C ILE A 148 -4.60 13.82 3.64
N GLN A 149 -4.54 14.40 2.45
CA GLN A 149 -5.60 14.36 1.45
C GLN A 149 -5.28 13.35 0.36
N ILE A 150 -6.29 13.01 -0.45
CA ILE A 150 -6.15 12.10 -1.59
C ILE A 150 -6.38 12.87 -2.88
N LYS A 151 -5.44 12.77 -3.82
CA LYS A 151 -5.67 13.13 -5.21
C LYS A 151 -6.12 11.87 -5.96
N TRP A 152 -7.32 11.96 -6.54
CA TRP A 152 -8.01 10.81 -7.11
C TRP A 152 -7.14 10.08 -8.16
N PRO A 153 -7.13 8.74 -8.19
CA PRO A 153 -7.72 7.81 -7.21
C PRO A 153 -6.74 7.31 -6.13
N ASN A 154 -5.46 7.66 -6.23
CA ASN A 154 -4.39 6.83 -5.68
C ASN A 154 -3.21 7.58 -5.06
N ASP A 155 -3.20 8.92 -5.09
CA ASP A 155 -2.06 9.69 -4.62
C ASP A 155 -2.35 10.33 -3.27
N LEU A 156 -1.41 10.23 -2.34
CA LEU A 156 -1.44 10.90 -1.04
C LEU A 156 -0.83 12.30 -1.18
N PHE A 157 -1.50 13.31 -0.63
CA PHE A 157 -1.19 14.72 -0.81
C PHE A 157 -1.24 15.48 0.51
N PHE A 158 -0.39 16.50 0.62
CA PHE A 158 -0.43 17.50 1.70
C PHE A 158 -0.20 18.87 1.07
N GLU A 159 -1.08 19.84 1.34
CA GLU A 159 -1.00 21.22 0.82
C GLU A 159 -0.71 21.32 -0.69
N GLY A 160 -1.38 20.48 -1.49
CA GLY A 160 -1.22 20.47 -2.95
C GLY A 160 0.08 19.82 -3.46
N LYS A 161 0.95 19.32 -2.57
CA LYS A 161 2.17 18.58 -2.92
C LYS A 161 1.99 17.08 -2.72
N LYS A 162 2.62 16.29 -3.60
CA LYS A 162 2.52 14.83 -3.58
C LYS A 162 3.42 14.24 -2.49
N LEU A 163 2.81 13.54 -1.54
CA LEU A 163 3.50 12.78 -0.49
C LEU A 163 3.81 11.35 -0.94
N GLY A 164 2.87 10.71 -1.62
CA GLY A 164 2.98 9.30 -1.95
C GLY A 164 2.00 8.86 -3.03
N GLY A 165 2.08 7.59 -3.42
CA GLY A 165 1.21 6.99 -4.42
C GLY A 165 1.05 5.50 -4.23
N ILE A 166 -0.12 5.00 -4.64
CA ILE A 166 -0.48 3.59 -4.64
C ILE A 166 -0.54 3.07 -6.08
N LEU A 167 0.06 1.91 -6.32
CA LEU A 167 0.01 1.17 -7.59
C LEU A 167 -0.46 -0.27 -7.33
N THR A 168 -1.70 -0.57 -7.73
CA THR A 168 -2.21 -1.94 -7.66
C THR A 168 -2.10 -2.63 -9.01
N GLU A 169 -1.59 -3.87 -8.99
CA GLU A 169 -1.56 -4.80 -10.11
C GLU A 169 -2.36 -6.05 -9.72
N THR A 170 -3.07 -6.69 -10.65
CA THR A 170 -3.95 -7.84 -10.35
C THR A 170 -3.83 -8.95 -11.39
N LYS A 171 -3.97 -10.21 -10.97
CA LYS A 171 -4.26 -11.35 -11.83
C LYS A 171 -5.71 -11.80 -11.60
N LEU A 172 -6.45 -12.00 -12.69
CA LEU A 172 -7.84 -12.44 -12.66
C LEU A 172 -7.93 -13.96 -12.83
N ALA A 173 -8.95 -14.59 -12.22
CA ALA A 173 -9.38 -15.95 -12.50
C ALA A 173 -10.80 -15.95 -13.10
N GLY A 174 -11.19 -17.05 -13.75
CA GLY A 174 -12.55 -17.25 -14.29
C GLY A 174 -12.82 -16.66 -15.67
N ALA A 175 -11.84 -16.02 -16.34
CA ALA A 175 -12.06 -15.33 -17.61
C ALA A 175 -12.31 -16.25 -18.83
N THR A 176 -12.08 -17.56 -18.73
CA THR A 176 -12.30 -18.54 -19.81
C THR A 176 -12.65 -19.91 -19.24
N GLY A 177 -13.89 -20.39 -19.41
CA GLY A 177 -14.14 -21.83 -19.43
C GLY A 177 -13.46 -22.41 -20.67
N THR A 178 -12.82 -23.58 -20.57
CA THR A 178 -12.03 -24.20 -21.65
C THR A 178 -12.86 -24.56 -22.90
N ASP A 179 -14.18 -24.46 -22.84
CA ASP A 179 -15.08 -25.11 -23.79
C ASP A 179 -16.16 -24.14 -24.33
N GLY A 180 -15.99 -22.82 -24.18
CA GLY A 180 -17.00 -21.84 -24.58
C GLY A 180 -18.25 -21.79 -23.69
N ILE A 181 -18.25 -22.54 -22.58
CA ILE A 181 -19.25 -22.46 -21.51
C ILE A 181 -18.90 -21.25 -20.63
N PRO A 182 -19.87 -20.37 -20.27
CA PRO A 182 -19.63 -19.30 -19.33
C PRO A 182 -19.11 -19.88 -18.01
N GLY A 183 -17.85 -19.60 -17.68
CA GLY A 183 -17.31 -19.84 -16.34
C GLY A 183 -17.80 -18.78 -15.35
N ASP A 184 -17.40 -18.91 -14.08
CA ASP A 184 -17.66 -17.90 -13.06
C ASP A 184 -17.23 -16.50 -13.53
N SER A 185 -17.99 -15.47 -13.12
CA SER A 185 -17.63 -14.07 -13.38
C SER A 185 -16.17 -13.80 -13.01
N PRO A 186 -15.41 -13.06 -13.84
CA PRO A 186 -14.01 -12.80 -13.59
C PRO A 186 -13.82 -12.12 -12.23
N HIS A 187 -12.97 -12.71 -11.39
CA HIS A 187 -12.66 -12.19 -10.06
C HIS A 187 -11.14 -12.06 -9.91
N ILE A 188 -10.71 -11.18 -9.00
CA ILE A 188 -9.28 -11.02 -8.70
C ILE A 188 -8.83 -12.26 -7.94
N LYS A 189 -7.92 -13.05 -8.53
CA LYS A 189 -7.29 -14.19 -7.84
C LYS A 189 -6.18 -13.71 -6.92
N GLN A 190 -5.36 -12.79 -7.42
CA GLN A 190 -4.18 -12.28 -6.73
C GLN A 190 -4.02 -10.79 -7.03
N ALA A 191 -3.55 -10.04 -6.06
CA ALA A 191 -3.23 -8.63 -6.19
C ALA A 191 -1.89 -8.31 -5.53
N VAL A 192 -1.16 -7.37 -6.12
CA VAL A 192 0.02 -6.74 -5.54
C VAL A 192 -0.28 -5.26 -5.39
N ILE A 193 -0.25 -4.77 -4.14
CA ILE A 193 -0.45 -3.36 -3.82
C ILE A 193 0.90 -2.75 -3.49
N GLY A 194 1.43 -1.96 -4.41
CA GLY A 194 2.62 -1.15 -4.22
C GLY A 194 2.29 0.19 -3.57
N VAL A 195 3.07 0.58 -2.57
CA VAL A 195 2.98 1.85 -1.85
C VAL A 195 4.35 2.53 -1.88
N GLY A 196 4.37 3.75 -2.42
CA GLY A 196 5.52 4.65 -2.34
C GLY A 196 5.17 5.86 -1.49
N ILE A 197 5.91 6.12 -0.40
CA ILE A 197 5.75 7.33 0.44
C ILE A 197 7.10 8.03 0.57
N ASN A 198 7.12 9.33 0.27
CA ASN A 198 8.29 10.16 0.48
C ASN A 198 8.46 10.44 1.97
N TRP A 199 9.61 10.09 2.55
CA TRP A 199 9.85 10.23 3.99
C TRP A 199 10.95 11.24 4.30
N HIS A 200 12.18 10.96 3.88
CA HIS A 200 13.34 11.85 3.95
C HIS A 200 14.14 11.91 2.62
N ASN A 201 13.79 11.06 1.64
CA ASN A 201 14.40 11.03 0.32
C ASN A 201 14.27 12.36 -0.45
N PRO A 202 15.14 12.61 -1.44
CA PRO A 202 14.96 13.72 -2.38
C PRO A 202 13.64 13.61 -3.13
N VAL A 203 12.97 14.74 -3.32
CA VAL A 203 11.70 14.86 -4.05
C VAL A 203 11.73 16.07 -4.98
N PRO A 204 11.00 16.04 -6.12
CA PRO A 204 10.83 17.22 -6.97
C PRO A 204 10.03 18.32 -6.26
N GLU A 205 10.00 19.53 -6.82
CA GLU A 205 9.28 20.68 -6.24
C GLU A 205 7.77 20.42 -6.00
N THR A 206 7.17 19.59 -6.86
CA THR A 206 5.78 19.15 -6.78
C THR A 206 5.53 18.10 -5.69
N GLY A 207 6.59 17.59 -5.06
CA GLY A 207 6.55 16.61 -3.98
C GLY A 207 6.82 17.22 -2.60
N ILE A 208 6.45 16.47 -1.57
CA ILE A 208 6.78 16.76 -0.17
C ILE A 208 7.15 15.45 0.53
N THR A 209 8.01 15.55 1.54
CA THR A 209 8.43 14.44 2.37
C THR A 209 7.70 14.46 3.70
N LEU A 210 7.49 13.29 4.32
CA LEU A 210 6.83 13.21 5.61
C LEU A 210 7.56 14.00 6.70
N MET A 211 8.90 14.00 6.71
CA MET A 211 9.67 14.78 7.69
C MET A 211 9.36 16.29 7.60
N LYS A 212 9.18 16.84 6.39
CA LYS A 212 8.77 18.25 6.20
C LYS A 212 7.34 18.53 6.65
N ILE A 213 6.48 17.51 6.67
CA ILE A 213 5.12 17.63 7.22
C ILE A 213 5.18 17.65 8.74
N LEU A 214 5.97 16.75 9.35
CA LEU A 214 6.16 16.67 10.81
C LEU A 214 6.69 17.98 11.40
N GLU A 215 7.56 18.69 10.69
CA GLU A 215 8.03 20.03 11.07
C GLU A 215 6.93 21.11 11.14
N ARG A 216 5.78 20.88 10.48
CA ARG A 216 4.69 21.87 10.35
C ARG A 216 3.46 21.55 11.20
N VAL A 217 3.34 20.32 11.66
CA VAL A 217 2.23 19.89 12.51
C VAL A 217 2.67 19.93 13.99
N PRO A 218 1.76 20.24 14.93
CA PRO A 218 2.10 20.23 16.35
C PRO A 218 2.63 18.87 16.79
N GLU A 219 3.69 18.88 17.60
CA GLU A 219 4.29 17.65 18.13
C GLU A 219 3.28 16.86 18.98
N GLY A 220 3.22 15.55 18.76
CA GLY A 220 2.29 14.67 19.46
C GLY A 220 2.76 13.22 19.46
N THR A 221 2.13 12.38 20.28
CA THR A 221 2.52 10.98 20.53
C THR A 221 2.68 10.14 19.27
N ALA A 222 1.95 10.50 18.20
CA ALA A 222 1.95 9.83 16.91
C ALA A 222 3.17 10.14 16.02
N HIS A 223 3.94 11.20 16.31
CA HIS A 223 5.16 11.53 15.57
C HIS A 223 6.18 10.39 15.68
N HIS A 224 6.30 9.80 16.87
CA HIS A 224 7.18 8.64 17.14
C HIS A 224 6.81 7.38 16.36
N THR A 225 5.59 7.28 15.86
CA THR A 225 5.20 6.15 15.02
C THR A 225 5.74 6.29 13.61
N VAL A 226 5.93 7.50 13.11
CA VAL A 226 6.25 7.75 11.69
C VAL A 226 7.53 8.57 11.47
N ASP A 227 8.28 8.83 12.54
CA ASP A 227 9.65 9.35 12.53
C ASP A 227 10.69 8.25 12.22
N CYS A 228 10.24 7.04 11.90
CA CYS A 228 11.03 5.95 11.34
C CYS A 228 10.27 5.25 10.20
N LEU A 229 11.01 4.63 9.28
CA LEU A 229 10.42 3.93 8.13
C LEU A 229 9.66 2.67 8.54
N GLU A 230 10.06 1.99 9.60
CA GLU A 230 9.43 0.76 10.07
C GLU A 230 8.03 1.00 10.62
N GLY A 231 7.86 2.05 11.43
CA GLY A 231 6.55 2.44 11.91
C GLY A 231 5.66 3.00 10.79
N LEU A 232 6.23 3.76 9.84
CA LEU A 232 5.52 4.17 8.63
C LEU A 232 5.06 2.97 7.78
N ALA A 233 5.90 1.93 7.65
CA ALA A 233 5.54 0.69 6.97
C ALA A 233 4.38 -0.03 7.68
N ALA A 234 4.39 -0.09 9.01
CA ALA A 234 3.31 -0.66 9.80
C ALA A 234 1.98 0.11 9.62
N VAL A 235 2.03 1.45 9.63
CA VAL A 235 0.88 2.32 9.33
C VAL A 235 0.34 2.05 7.92
N ALA A 236 1.22 1.97 6.91
CA ALA A 236 0.82 1.70 5.54
C ALA A 236 0.15 0.32 5.38
N LEU A 237 0.78 -0.73 5.91
CA LEU A 237 0.26 -2.11 5.83
C LEU A 237 -1.09 -2.27 6.51
N LYS A 238 -1.23 -1.80 7.76
CA LYS A 238 -2.52 -1.87 8.46
C LYS A 238 -3.54 -0.91 7.86
N GLY A 239 -3.10 0.23 7.32
CA GLY A 239 -3.92 1.16 6.57
C GLY A 239 -4.57 0.52 5.33
N ILE A 240 -3.80 -0.23 4.54
CA ILE A 240 -4.34 -0.97 3.37
C ILE A 240 -5.50 -1.88 3.80
N LEU A 241 -5.26 -2.72 4.80
CA LEU A 241 -6.27 -3.66 5.27
C LEU A 241 -7.49 -2.97 5.90
N GLN A 242 -7.28 -1.90 6.67
CA GLN A 242 -8.36 -1.07 7.20
C GLN A 242 -9.27 -0.56 6.08
N GLY A 243 -8.72 -0.07 4.98
CA GLY A 243 -9.52 0.42 3.86
C GLY A 243 -10.38 -0.67 3.24
N VAL A 244 -9.81 -1.87 3.10
CA VAL A 244 -10.51 -3.04 2.56
C VAL A 244 -11.62 -3.53 3.50
N PHE A 245 -11.32 -3.72 4.79
CA PHE A 245 -12.32 -4.17 5.78
C PHE A 245 -13.41 -3.13 6.01
N PHE A 246 -13.07 -1.84 6.01
CA PHE A 246 -14.06 -0.78 6.11
C PHE A 246 -15.05 -0.84 4.95
N TYR A 247 -14.56 -0.97 3.71
CA TYR A 247 -15.43 -1.12 2.54
C TYR A 247 -16.34 -2.34 2.64
N GLN A 248 -15.84 -3.49 3.11
CA GLN A 248 -16.66 -4.69 3.28
C GLN A 248 -17.77 -4.49 4.30
N GLN A 249 -17.47 -3.80 5.39
CA GLN A 249 -18.43 -3.56 6.45
C GLN A 249 -19.54 -2.58 6.03
N VAL A 250 -19.20 -1.54 5.26
CA VAL A 250 -20.12 -0.43 4.98
C VAL A 250 -20.65 -0.39 3.54
N GLY A 251 -20.06 -1.16 2.65
CA GLY A 251 -20.37 -1.18 1.22
C GLY A 251 -19.96 0.10 0.47
N ARG A 252 -20.15 0.09 -0.85
CA ARG A 252 -19.68 1.14 -1.77
C ARG A 252 -20.21 2.52 -1.44
N GLN A 253 -21.51 2.67 -1.20
CA GLN A 253 -22.13 3.99 -1.06
C GLN A 253 -21.56 4.77 0.15
N VAL A 254 -21.50 4.12 1.31
CA VAL A 254 -20.95 4.74 2.53
C VAL A 254 -19.46 4.95 2.40
N PHE A 255 -18.72 3.99 1.85
CA PHE A 255 -17.29 4.12 1.61
C PHE A 255 -16.97 5.35 0.74
N MET A 256 -17.65 5.50 -0.40
CA MET A 256 -17.37 6.59 -1.33
C MET A 256 -17.65 7.97 -0.72
N LYS A 257 -18.61 8.09 0.19
CA LYS A 257 -18.83 9.33 0.96
C LYS A 257 -17.62 9.67 1.82
N ARG A 258 -17.10 8.69 2.58
CA ARG A 258 -15.89 8.87 3.41
C ARG A 258 -14.63 9.11 2.59
N TYR A 259 -14.54 8.47 1.42
CA TYR A 259 -13.46 8.71 0.48
C TYR A 259 -13.47 10.15 -0.04
N HIS A 260 -14.65 10.65 -0.40
CA HIS A 260 -14.82 12.01 -0.90
C HIS A 260 -14.47 13.09 0.14
N ASP A 261 -14.67 12.82 1.43
CA ASP A 261 -14.29 13.73 2.52
C ASP A 261 -12.78 14.00 2.53
N LEU A 262 -11.95 13.01 2.12
CA LEU A 262 -10.49 13.13 2.06
C LEU A 262 -9.96 13.62 0.70
N LEU A 263 -10.81 13.81 -0.30
CA LEU A 263 -10.34 14.28 -1.60
C LEU A 263 -9.81 15.71 -1.54
N THR A 264 -8.71 15.97 -2.24
CA THR A 264 -8.24 17.34 -2.50
C THR A 264 -9.36 18.15 -3.18
N PRO A 265 -9.46 19.47 -2.97
CA PRO A 265 -10.51 20.29 -3.57
C PRO A 265 -10.65 20.11 -5.09
N ALA A 266 -9.52 20.06 -5.81
CA ALA A 266 -9.50 19.82 -7.25
C ALA A 266 -10.02 18.42 -7.64
N SER A 267 -9.81 17.41 -6.79
CA SER A 267 -10.24 16.03 -7.06
C SER A 267 -11.72 15.78 -6.77
N LYS A 268 -12.36 16.56 -5.89
CA LYS A 268 -13.81 16.45 -5.63
C LYS A 268 -14.63 16.62 -6.91
N ILE A 269 -14.21 17.50 -7.82
CA ILE A 269 -14.85 17.72 -9.11
C ILE A 269 -14.58 16.54 -10.07
N ALA A 270 -13.34 16.02 -10.10
CA ALA A 270 -12.95 14.94 -10.99
C ALA A 270 -13.62 13.60 -10.63
N SER A 271 -13.79 13.29 -9.34
CA SER A 271 -14.43 12.06 -8.89
C SER A 271 -15.92 11.97 -9.24
N LEU A 272 -16.61 13.11 -9.33
CA LEU A 272 -18.03 13.15 -9.67
C LEU A 272 -18.29 12.73 -11.12
N LYS A 273 -17.40 13.11 -12.06
CA LYS A 273 -17.53 12.75 -13.49
C LYS A 273 -17.45 11.24 -13.73
N GLU A 274 -16.49 10.56 -13.11
CA GLU A 274 -16.36 9.09 -13.25
C GLU A 274 -17.49 8.32 -12.54
N LEU A 275 -18.08 8.86 -11.48
CA LEU A 275 -19.24 8.26 -10.81
C LEU A 275 -20.52 8.37 -11.66
N THR A 276 -20.69 9.47 -12.40
CA THR A 276 -21.80 9.61 -13.37
C THR A 276 -21.61 8.75 -14.61
N ASP A 277 -20.39 8.65 -15.14
CA ASP A 277 -20.12 7.90 -16.38
C ASP A 277 -20.30 6.38 -16.21
N ARG A 278 -20.03 5.84 -15.01
CA ARG A 278 -20.26 4.41 -14.71
C ARG A 278 -21.71 4.04 -14.42
N ASN A 279 -22.57 5.00 -14.07
CA ASN A 279 -24.01 4.77 -13.91
C ASN A 279 -24.77 4.83 -15.25
N ALA A 280 -24.13 5.33 -16.33
CA ALA A 280 -24.69 5.36 -17.67
C ALA A 280 -24.42 4.09 -18.50
N CYS A 281 -23.64 3.14 -17.98
CA CYS A 281 -23.30 1.86 -18.60
C CYS A 281 -23.64 0.65 -17.72
N GLY A 282 -24.55 0.82 -16.75
CA GLY A 282 -25.10 -0.25 -15.90
C GLY A 282 -26.51 -0.61 -16.29
#